data_AF-A0A4R3T861-F1
#
_entry.id   AF-A0A4R3T861-F1
#
_cell.length_a   1.000
_cell.length_b   1.000
_cell.length_c   1.000
_cell.angle_alpha   90.00
_cell.angle_beta   90.00
_cell.angle_gamma   90.00
#
_symmetry.space_group_name_H-M   'P 1'
#
loop_
_entity.id
_entity.type
_entity.pdbx_description
1 polymer ?
#
loop_
_entity_poly.entity_id
_entity_poly.type
_entity_poly.pdbx_seq_one_letter_code
_entity_poly.pdbx_strand_id
1 'polypeptide(L)'
;MMPTMQDKRHDFLWLVQLWMQRERDVAGWTAACGDAVAASYRIPADMTARDAAHDFMAFNSEAFRGEAENKCPDWMNALQDPHYE
;
A
#
# COMPACT_ATOMS: atom_id res chain seq x y z
N MET A 1 23.53 5.82 7.68
CA MET A 1 22.93 4.53 8.06
C MET A 1 21.94 4.19 6.96
N MET A 2 22.09 3.06 6.25
CA MET A 2 21.10 2.68 5.22
C MET A 2 19.83 2.23 5.94
N PRO A 3 18.63 2.67 5.50
CA PRO A 3 17.38 2.21 6.09
C PRO A 3 17.28 0.69 5.92
N THR A 4 16.94 0.00 7.00
CA THR A 4 16.72 -1.44 6.99
C THR A 4 15.38 -1.76 6.30
N MET A 5 15.18 -2.99 5.82
CA MET A 5 13.87 -3.38 5.24
C MET A 5 12.72 -3.23 6.26
N GLN A 6 13.01 -3.36 7.55
CA GLN A 6 12.05 -3.11 8.62
C GLN A 6 11.64 -1.63 8.69
N ASP A 7 12.58 -0.71 8.48
CA ASP A 7 12.29 0.73 8.39
C ASP A 7 11.41 1.03 7.17
N LYS A 8 11.72 0.42 6.01
CA LYS A 8 10.94 0.61 4.77
C LYS A 8 9.48 0.18 4.92
N ARG A 9 9.24 -0.98 5.54
CA ARG A 9 7.88 -1.49 5.80
C ARG A 9 7.10 -0.55 6.72
N HIS A 10 7.74 -0.12 7.81
CA HIS A 10 7.13 0.77 8.79
C HIS A 10 6.75 2.11 8.16
N ASP A 11 7.66 2.71 7.39
CA ASP A 11 7.44 3.97 6.68
C ASP A 11 6.27 3.86 5.68
N PHE A 12 6.20 2.75 4.94
CA PHE A 12 5.09 2.50 4.02
C PHE A 12 3.74 2.46 4.76
N LEU A 13 3.64 1.65 5.82
CA LEU A 13 2.39 1.51 6.59
C LEU A 13 1.97 2.82 7.22
N TRP A 14 2.94 3.60 7.72
CA TRP A 14 2.70 4.92 8.28
C TRP A 14 2.12 5.89 7.24
N LEU A 15 2.70 5.95 6.04
CA LEU A 15 2.21 6.80 4.95
C LEU A 15 0.79 6.41 4.52
N VAL A 16 0.52 5.11 4.37
CA VAL A 16 -0.82 4.61 4.01
C VAL A 16 -1.84 4.94 5.09
N GLN A 17 -1.49 4.76 6.37
CA GLN A 17 -2.37 5.11 7.49
C GLN A 17 -2.73 6.60 7.50
N LEU A 18 -1.74 7.48 7.32
CA LEU A 18 -1.98 8.93 7.25
C LEU A 18 -2.94 9.30 6.12
N TRP A 19 -2.83 8.62 4.98
CA TRP A 19 -3.71 8.82 3.85
C TRP A 19 -5.13 8.33 4.10
N MET A 20 -5.29 7.12 4.65
CA MET A 20 -6.61 6.58 5.01
C MET A 20 -7.32 7.48 6.03
N GLN A 21 -6.59 8.06 6.98
CA GLN A 21 -7.14 9.03 7.93
C GLN A 21 -7.61 10.32 7.24
N ARG A 22 -6.91 10.76 6.19
CA ARG A 22 -7.31 11.91 5.37
C ARG A 22 -8.56 11.61 4.53
N GLU A 23 -8.66 10.42 3.96
CA GLU A 23 -9.77 9.98 3.10
C GLU A 23 -10.83 9.17 3.86
N ARG A 24 -11.02 9.43 5.16
CA ARG A 24 -11.86 8.64 6.08
C ARG A 24 -13.31 8.43 5.61
N ASP A 25 -13.82 9.32 4.75
CA ASP A 25 -15.18 9.30 4.24
C ASP A 25 -15.36 8.32 3.06
N VAL A 26 -14.26 7.73 2.56
CA VAL A 26 -14.28 6.72 1.50
C VAL A 26 -14.25 5.33 2.13
N ALA A 27 -15.41 4.66 2.13
CA ALA A 27 -15.61 3.36 2.79
C ALA A 27 -14.64 2.27 2.32
N GLY A 28 -14.17 2.33 1.06
CA GLY A 28 -13.25 1.38 0.46
C GLY A 28 -11.91 1.24 1.19
N TRP A 29 -11.43 2.29 1.87
CA TRP A 29 -10.13 2.24 2.56
C TRP A 29 -10.09 1.25 3.72
N THR A 30 -11.22 0.99 4.37
CA THR A 30 -11.26 0.01 5.47
C THR A 30 -11.02 -1.42 4.97
N ALA A 31 -11.45 -1.73 3.74
CA ALA A 31 -11.19 -3.02 3.10
C ALA A 31 -9.73 -3.17 2.65
N ALA A 32 -9.08 -2.07 2.25
CA ALA A 32 -7.68 -2.07 1.80
C ALA A 32 -6.64 -2.16 2.93
N CYS A 33 -7.04 -2.15 4.21
CA CYS A 33 -6.11 -2.29 5.33
C CYS A 33 -5.34 -3.62 5.31
N GLY A 34 -6.01 -4.73 4.96
CA GLY A 34 -5.36 -6.03 4.81
C GLY A 34 -4.36 -6.05 3.66
N ASP A 35 -4.75 -5.46 2.53
CA ASP A 35 -3.89 -5.33 1.34
C ASP A 35 -2.67 -4.46 1.63
N ALA A 36 -2.81 -3.40 2.43
CA ALA A 36 -1.67 -2.59 2.86
C ALA A 36 -0.68 -3.41 3.68
N VAL A 37 -1.16 -4.25 4.60
CA VAL A 37 -0.29 -5.15 5.36
C VAL A 37 0.41 -6.13 4.43
N ALA A 38 -0.30 -6.81 3.54
CA ALA A 38 0.29 -7.77 2.59
C ALA A 38 1.30 -7.09 1.63
N ALA A 39 0.96 -5.94 1.07
CA ALA A 39 1.83 -5.15 0.20
C ALA A 39 3.12 -4.72 0.92
N SER A 40 3.05 -4.42 2.22
CA SER A 40 4.21 -3.99 3.00
C SER A 40 5.33 -5.04 3.07
N TYR A 41 5.03 -6.32 2.87
CA TYR A 41 6.02 -7.42 2.79
C TYR A 41 6.57 -7.65 1.38
N ARG A 42 5.96 -7.04 0.36
CA ARG A 42 6.28 -7.24 -1.06
C ARG A 42 6.89 -6.01 -1.73
N ILE A 43 7.18 -4.95 -0.97
CA ILE A 43 7.80 -3.73 -1.48
C ILE A 43 9.15 -4.11 -2.15
N PRO A 44 9.34 -3.80 -3.44
CA PRO A 44 10.58 -4.09 -4.13
C PRO A 44 11.81 -3.50 -3.43
N ALA A 45 12.94 -4.20 -3.52
CA ALA A 45 14.18 -3.79 -2.85
C ALA A 45 14.69 -2.43 -3.35
N ASP A 46 14.49 -2.15 -4.63
CA ASP A 46 14.86 -0.93 -5.36
C ASP A 46 13.81 0.21 -5.26
N MET A 47 12.64 -0.06 -4.69
CA MET A 47 11.58 0.93 -4.52
C MET A 47 11.65 1.59 -3.13
N THR A 48 11.41 2.90 -3.05
CA THR A 48 11.31 3.57 -1.75
C THR A 48 9.94 3.31 -1.09
N ALA A 49 9.85 3.44 0.24
CA ALA A 49 8.57 3.32 0.93
C ALA A 49 7.54 4.36 0.43
N ARG A 50 8.01 5.54 0.03
CA ARG A 50 7.18 6.62 -0.50
C ARG A 50 6.59 6.25 -1.86
N ASP A 51 7.41 5.72 -2.77
CA ASP A 51 6.96 5.35 -4.10
C ASP A 51 5.97 4.18 -4.03
N ALA A 52 6.27 3.19 -3.19
CA ALA A 52 5.36 2.07 -2.93
C ALA A 52 4.02 2.54 -2.34
N ALA A 53 4.05 3.46 -1.37
CA ALA A 53 2.84 4.03 -0.79
C ALA A 53 2.05 4.81 -1.85
N HIS A 54 2.72 5.59 -2.70
CA HIS A 54 2.07 6.33 -3.79
C HIS A 54 1.36 5.38 -4.75
N ASP A 55 2.02 4.34 -5.23
CA ASP A 55 1.44 3.31 -6.10
C ASP A 55 0.20 2.66 -5.44
N PHE A 56 0.33 2.25 -4.17
CA PHE A 56 -0.76 1.64 -3.41
C PHE A 56 -1.96 2.58 -3.28
N MET A 57 -1.71 3.84 -2.94
CA MET A 57 -2.76 4.81 -2.70
C MET A 57 -3.45 5.22 -4.00
N ALA A 58 -2.69 5.46 -5.07
CA ALA A 58 -3.22 5.80 -6.39
C ALA A 58 -4.13 4.68 -6.90
N PHE A 59 -3.66 3.42 -6.81
CA PHE A 59 -4.43 2.25 -7.22
C PHE A 59 -5.80 2.18 -6.51
N ASN A 60 -5.78 2.24 -5.17
CA ASN A 60 -7.00 2.12 -4.38
C ASN A 60 -7.93 3.35 -4.53
N SER A 61 -7.38 4.57 -4.57
CA SER A 61 -8.18 5.79 -4.67
C SER A 61 -8.97 5.85 -5.97
N GLU A 62 -8.34 5.55 -7.10
CA GLU A 62 -8.98 5.49 -8.41
C GLU A 62 -10.02 4.36 -8.48
N ALA A 63 -9.70 3.18 -7.90
CA ALA A 63 -10.65 2.06 -7.82
C ALA A 63 -11.91 2.41 -7.01
N PHE A 64 -11.76 3.14 -5.90
CA PHE A 64 -12.91 3.54 -5.07
C PHE A 64 -13.76 4.64 -5.69
N ARG A 65 -13.18 5.49 -6.52
CA ARG A 65 -13.90 6.58 -7.22
C ARG A 65 -14.64 6.08 -8.47
N GLY A 66 -14.28 4.91 -8.98
CA GLY A 66 -14.98 4.26 -10.10
C GLY A 66 -14.76 4.94 -11.45
N GLU A 67 -13.74 5.79 -11.57
CA GLU A 67 -13.52 6.65 -12.73
C GLU A 67 -12.57 6.05 -13.79
N ALA A 68 -11.94 4.89 -13.56
CA ALA A 68 -10.99 4.31 -14.51
C ALA A 68 -10.85 2.78 -14.44
N GLU A 69 -10.50 2.15 -15.58
CA GLU A 69 -9.83 0.86 -15.60
C GLU A 69 -8.46 1.03 -14.94
N ASN A 70 -8.38 0.70 -13.66
CA ASN A 70 -7.13 0.89 -12.95
C ASN A 70 -6.19 -0.29 -13.17
N LYS A 71 -4.99 -0.01 -13.70
CA LYS A 71 -3.96 -1.03 -13.87
C LYS A 71 -3.26 -1.26 -12.53
N CYS A 72 -3.55 -2.39 -11.90
CA CYS A 72 -2.85 -2.82 -10.70
C CYS A 72 -1.32 -2.87 -10.95
N PRO A 73 -0.50 -2.18 -10.13
CA PRO A 73 0.96 -2.27 -10.23
C PRO A 73 1.43 -3.72 -10.15
N ASP A 74 2.40 -4.10 -11.00
CA ASP A 74 2.84 -5.49 -11.11
C ASP A 74 3.34 -6.07 -9.76
N TRP A 75 3.97 -5.24 -8.93
CA TRP A 75 4.48 -5.64 -7.62
C TRP A 75 3.36 -5.86 -6.59
N MET A 76 2.18 -5.27 -6.80
CA MET A 76 0.97 -5.41 -5.98
C MET A 76 0.05 -6.54 -6.47
N ASN A 77 0.33 -7.18 -7.61
CA ASN A 77 -0.52 -8.26 -8.09
C ASN A 77 -0.42 -9.51 -7.20
N ALA A 78 -1.57 -10.15 -6.99
CA ALA A 78 -1.72 -11.39 -6.21
C ALA A 78 -1.14 -11.29 -4.79
N LEU A 79 -1.48 -10.24 -4.04
CA LEU A 79 -1.11 -10.12 -2.61
C LEU A 79 -1.60 -11.36 -1.85
N GLN A 80 -0.79 -11.77 -0.87
CA GLN A 80 -1.08 -12.90 0.01
C GLN A 80 -0.81 -12.47 1.44
N ASP A 81 -1.58 -13.00 2.37
CA ASP A 81 -1.36 -12.74 3.79
C ASP A 81 0.05 -13.21 4.19
N PRO A 82 0.78 -12.41 4.97
CA PRO A 82 2.09 -12.81 5.45
C PRO A 82 1.95 -14.05 6.34
N HIS A 83 2.77 -15.07 6.10
CA HIS A 83 2.89 -16.19 7.04
C HIS A 83 3.64 -15.70 8.28
N TYR A 84 2.95 -15.70 9.43
CA TYR A 84 3.55 -15.44 10.73
C TYR A 84 4.10 -16.77 11.27
N GLU A 85 5.42 -16.88 11.42
CA GLU A 85 6.08 -17.92 12.22
C GLU A 85 6.05 -17.56 13.71
#